data_AF-A0A7R9ATT7-F1
#
_entry.id   AF-A0A7R9ATT7-F1
#
_cell.length_a   1.000
_cell.length_b   1.000
_cell.length_c   1.000
_cell.angle_alpha   90.00
_cell.angle_beta   90.00
_cell.angle_gamma   90.00
#
_symmetry.space_group_name_H-M   'P 1'
#
loop_
_entity.id
_entity.type
_entity.pdbx_description
1 polymer ?
#
loop_
_entity_poly.entity_id
_entity_poly.type
_entity_poly.pdbx_seq_one_letter_code
_entity_poly.pdbx_strand_id
1 'polypeptide(L)'
;SVKPFLNATELQVTQEIVREFGSDSGLGRKLQRLLEDRASRTDNWLADWWLKYAYLSYRLPVVVHSSPGIQLPHQSFERQEGHLTYATRFIQGALSFKKILDE
;
A
#
# COMPACT_ATOMS: atom_id res chain seq x y z
N SER A 1 3.84 4.34 17.22
CA SER A 1 4.58 4.81 18.41
C SER A 1 5.76 3.89 18.66
N VAL A 2 6.94 4.43 19.00
CA VAL A 2 8.20 3.67 19.14
C VAL A 2 8.50 3.20 20.58
N LYS A 3 7.85 3.80 21.59
CA LYS A 3 8.13 3.56 23.02
C LYS A 3 8.25 2.08 23.45
N PRO A 4 7.41 1.13 23.02
CA PRO A 4 7.52 -0.26 23.49
C PRO A 4 8.69 -1.03 22.86
N PHE A 5 9.38 -0.47 21.86
CA PHE A 5 10.47 -1.12 21.14
C PHE A 5 11.85 -0.55 21.48
N LEU A 6 11.91 0.48 22.33
CA LEU A 6 13.13 1.19 22.67
C LEU A 6 13.49 1.01 24.14
N ASN A 7 14.79 0.98 24.43
CA ASN A 7 15.27 1.13 25.79
C ASN A 7 15.20 2.61 26.25
N ALA A 8 15.51 2.87 27.53
CA ALA A 8 15.39 4.20 28.13
C ALA A 8 16.28 5.24 27.43
N THR A 9 17.52 4.89 27.10
CA THR A 9 18.48 5.78 26.44
C THR A 9 18.04 6.11 25.01
N GLU A 10 17.64 5.11 24.23
CA GLU A 10 17.13 5.29 22.86
C GLU A 10 15.86 6.15 22.83
N LEU A 11 14.96 5.94 23.79
CA LEU A 11 13.75 6.73 23.92
C LEU A 11 14.08 8.19 24.25
N GLN A 12 15.01 8.45 25.17
CA GLN A 12 15.43 9.81 25.52
C GLN A 12 16.00 10.53 24.28
N VAL A 13 16.91 9.90 23.55
CA VAL A 13 17.49 10.46 22.31
C VAL A 13 16.38 10.75 21.29
N THR A 14 15.46 9.80 21.08
CA THR A 14 14.35 9.98 20.15
C THR A 14 13.46 11.17 20.55
N GLN A 15 13.17 11.34 21.84
CA GLN A 15 12.37 12.45 22.35
C GLN A 15 13.06 13.79 22.15
N GLU A 16 14.38 13.87 22.36
CA GLU A 16 15.17 15.08 22.12
C GLU A 16 15.13 15.48 20.63
N ILE A 17 15.37 14.52 19.72
CA ILE A 17 15.30 14.74 18.27
C ILE A 17 13.92 15.24 17.84
N VAL A 18 12.85 14.59 18.30
CA VAL A 18 11.47 14.99 17.95
C VAL A 18 11.13 16.39 18.49
N ARG A 19 11.61 16.72 19.70
CA ARG A 19 11.41 18.06 20.30
C ARG A 19 12.12 19.14 19.48
N GLU A 20 13.36 18.90 19.07
CA GLU A 20 14.10 19.81 18.20
C GLU A 20 13.42 19.99 16.84
N PHE A 21 13.03 18.89 16.20
CA PHE A 21 12.34 18.90 14.91
C PHE A 21 11.03 19.71 14.93
N GLY A 22 10.26 19.61 16.02
CA GLY A 22 8.99 20.31 16.23
C GLY A 22 9.11 21.74 16.82
N SER A 23 10.30 22.18 17.19
CA SER A 23 10.53 23.50 17.81
C SER A 23 10.17 24.67 16.87
N ASP A 24 10.11 25.90 17.42
CA ASP A 24 9.78 27.12 16.65
C ASP A 24 10.76 27.36 15.49
N SER A 25 12.03 27.06 15.74
CA SER A 25 13.13 27.09 14.77
C SER A 25 13.35 25.75 14.06
N GLY A 26 12.55 24.72 14.36
CA GLY A 26 12.70 23.36 13.86
C GLY A 26 12.25 23.20 12.41
N LEU A 27 12.81 22.21 11.72
CA LEU A 27 12.50 21.93 10.31
C LEU A 27 11.05 21.47 10.10
N GLY A 28 10.42 20.88 11.12
CA GLY A 28 9.08 20.28 11.02
C GLY A 28 8.01 21.24 10.53
N ARG A 29 8.00 22.49 11.02
CA ARG A 29 7.03 23.51 10.56
C ARG A 29 7.19 23.88 9.10
N LYS A 30 8.43 23.98 8.61
CA LYS A 30 8.71 24.26 7.21
C LYS A 30 8.20 23.11 6.34
N LEU A 31 8.48 21.87 6.72
CA LEU A 31 8.01 20.69 5.97
C LEU A 31 6.49 20.57 6.01
N GLN A 32 5.85 20.84 7.15
CA GLN A 32 4.39 20.82 7.27
C GLN A 32 3.72 21.82 6.32
N ARG A 33 4.22 23.06 6.23
CA ARG A 33 3.70 24.05 5.27
C ARG A 33 3.88 23.61 3.82
N LEU A 34 4.99 22.95 3.49
CA LEU A 34 5.21 22.39 2.15
C LEU A 34 4.26 21.23 1.83
N LEU A 35 3.91 20.40 2.83
CA LEU A 35 2.92 19.34 2.67
C LEU A 35 1.51 19.92 2.46
N GLU A 36 1.15 20.97 3.19
CA GLU A 36 -0.13 21.69 3.02
C GLU A 36 -0.22 22.37 1.64
N ASP A 37 0.85 23.02 1.18
CA ASP A 37 0.92 23.59 -0.17
C ASP A 37 0.88 22.50 -1.26
N ARG A 38 1.50 21.34 -1.03
CA ARG A 38 1.35 20.20 -1.94
C ARG A 38 -0.10 19.74 -1.97
N ALA A 39 -0.73 19.58 -0.80
CA ALA A 39 -2.12 19.12 -0.69
C ALA A 39 -3.12 20.08 -1.35
N SER A 40 -2.86 21.38 -1.36
CA SER A 40 -3.72 22.34 -2.08
C SER A 40 -3.60 22.26 -3.61
N ARG A 41 -2.55 21.61 -4.12
CA ARG A 41 -2.24 21.50 -5.57
C ARG A 41 -2.42 20.09 -6.13
N THR A 42 -2.86 19.14 -5.31
CA THR A 42 -3.01 17.74 -5.70
C THR A 42 -4.29 17.14 -5.11
N ASP A 43 -4.98 16.30 -5.86
CA ASP A 43 -6.17 15.59 -5.36
C ASP A 43 -5.85 14.68 -4.15
N ASN A 44 -4.64 14.14 -4.11
CA ASN A 44 -4.12 13.39 -2.98
C ASN A 44 -2.61 13.62 -2.84
N TRP A 45 -2.21 14.33 -1.79
CA TRP A 45 -0.81 14.72 -1.56
C TRP A 45 0.14 13.53 -1.40
N LEU A 46 -0.37 12.38 -0.97
CA LEU A 46 0.41 11.20 -0.63
C LEU A 46 0.42 10.14 -1.75
N ALA A 47 -0.54 10.14 -2.68
CA ALA A 47 -0.76 9.03 -3.62
C ALA A 47 0.51 8.61 -4.39
N ASP A 48 1.19 9.56 -5.04
CA ASP A 48 2.41 9.28 -5.81
C ASP A 48 3.55 8.73 -4.95
N TRP A 49 3.72 9.30 -3.75
CA TRP A 49 4.75 8.86 -2.82
C TRP A 49 4.44 7.48 -2.28
N TRP A 50 3.18 7.20 -1.95
CA TRP A 50 2.78 5.90 -1.45
C TRP A 50 2.96 4.83 -2.51
N LEU A 51 2.46 5.04 -3.73
CA LEU A 51 2.65 4.10 -4.83
C LEU A 51 4.13 3.83 -5.10
N LYS A 52 4.96 4.89 -5.12
CA LYS A 52 6.39 4.77 -5.33
C LYS A 52 7.07 3.95 -4.25
N TYR A 53 6.92 4.35 -2.98
CA TYR A 53 7.73 3.78 -1.90
C TYR A 53 7.20 2.47 -1.35
N ALA A 54 5.89 2.21 -1.46
CA ALA A 54 5.30 0.93 -1.08
C ALA A 54 5.59 -0.19 -2.06
N TYR A 55 5.53 0.13 -3.36
CA TYR A 55 5.47 -0.87 -4.42
C TYR A 55 6.58 -0.66 -5.45
N LEU A 56 6.61 0.48 -6.15
CA LEU A 56 7.45 0.63 -7.34
C LEU A 56 8.96 0.67 -7.05
N SER A 57 9.37 1.10 -5.86
CA SER A 57 10.77 1.05 -5.43
C SER A 57 11.14 -0.19 -4.63
N TYR A 58 10.18 -1.04 -4.29
CA TYR A 58 10.43 -2.26 -3.52
C TYR A 58 11.21 -3.26 -4.37
N ARG A 59 12.31 -3.81 -3.84
CA ARG A 59 13.29 -4.59 -4.62
C ARG A 59 13.22 -6.09 -4.41
N LEU A 60 12.46 -6.57 -3.43
CA LEU A 60 12.24 -8.02 -3.31
C LEU A 60 11.29 -8.49 -4.42
N PRO A 61 11.37 -9.78 -4.82
CA PRO A 61 10.46 -10.34 -5.81
C PRO A 61 9.01 -10.13 -5.40
N VAL A 62 8.12 -9.87 -6.37
CA VAL A 62 6.69 -9.72 -6.07
C VAL A 62 6.07 -11.02 -5.54
N VAL A 63 6.63 -12.17 -5.93
CA VAL A 63 6.22 -13.50 -5.46
C VAL A 63 6.50 -13.60 -3.96
N VAL A 64 5.48 -13.98 -3.17
CA VAL A 64 5.48 -14.05 -1.69
C VAL A 64 5.59 -12.69 -0.98
N HIS A 65 6.42 -11.76 -1.46
CA HIS A 65 6.71 -10.52 -0.70
C HIS A 65 5.74 -9.37 -0.96
N SER A 66 5.00 -9.37 -2.09
CA SER A 66 4.13 -8.24 -2.44
C SER A 66 2.78 -8.67 -3.00
N SER A 67 2.75 -9.64 -3.92
CA SER A 67 1.51 -10.11 -4.54
C SER A 67 0.75 -11.06 -3.59
N PRO A 68 -0.42 -10.66 -3.06
CA PRO A 68 -1.23 -11.57 -2.25
C PRO A 68 -1.88 -12.65 -3.11
N GLY A 69 -2.05 -13.84 -2.54
CA GLY A 69 -2.80 -14.93 -3.15
C GLY A 69 -4.24 -15.00 -2.63
N ILE A 70 -5.17 -15.38 -3.49
CA ILE A 70 -6.55 -15.73 -3.10
C ILE A 70 -6.79 -17.19 -3.49
N GLN A 71 -7.21 -18.00 -2.52
CA GLN A 71 -7.58 -19.39 -2.74
C GLN A 71 -9.10 -19.54 -2.73
N LEU A 72 -9.66 -20.06 -3.83
CA LEU A 72 -11.07 -20.40 -3.93
C LEU A 72 -11.33 -21.83 -3.43
N PRO A 73 -12.59 -22.19 -3.12
CA PRO A 73 -12.94 -23.56 -2.78
C PRO A 73 -12.48 -24.56 -3.84
N HIS A 74 -12.04 -25.73 -3.38
CA HIS A 74 -11.57 -26.81 -4.25
C HIS A 74 -12.64 -27.20 -5.29
N GLN A 75 -12.22 -27.33 -6.55
CA GLN A 75 -13.05 -27.81 -7.65
C GLN A 75 -12.53 -29.16 -8.12
N SER A 76 -13.43 -30.13 -8.30
CA SER A 76 -13.08 -31.45 -8.82
C SER A 76 -13.51 -31.55 -10.29
N PHE A 77 -12.60 -31.97 -11.17
CA PHE A 77 -12.89 -32.16 -12.59
C PHE A 77 -12.55 -33.59 -13.00
N GLU A 78 -13.51 -34.31 -13.56
CA GLU A 78 -13.29 -35.67 -14.07
C GLU A 78 -12.53 -35.67 -15.41
N ARG A 79 -12.69 -34.60 -16.20
CA ARG A 79 -12.08 -34.44 -17.53
C ARG A 79 -11.67 -32.99 -17.78
N GLN A 80 -10.77 -32.79 -18.75
CA GLN A 80 -10.28 -31.47 -19.17
C GLN A 80 -11.41 -30.53 -19.61
N GLU A 81 -12.47 -31.05 -20.24
CA GLU A 81 -13.65 -30.26 -20.65
C GLU A 81 -14.33 -29.55 -19.47
N GLY A 82 -14.40 -30.21 -18.29
CA GLY A 82 -14.96 -29.62 -17.08
C GLY A 82 -14.11 -28.45 -16.57
N HIS A 83 -12.78 -28.61 -16.59
CA HIS A 83 -11.84 -27.55 -16.22
C HIS A 83 -11.94 -26.35 -17.19
N LEU A 84 -12.02 -26.59 -18.50
CA LEU A 84 -12.17 -25.55 -19.51
C LEU A 84 -13.52 -24.82 -19.40
N THR A 85 -14.60 -25.55 -19.09
CA THR A 85 -15.92 -24.97 -18.86
C THR A 85 -15.91 -24.05 -17.63
N TYR A 86 -15.25 -24.47 -16.54
CA TYR A 86 -15.07 -23.64 -15.35
C TYR A 86 -14.28 -22.36 -15.65
N ALA A 87 -13.15 -22.47 -16.35
CA ALA A 87 -12.34 -21.32 -16.75
C ALA A 87 -13.14 -20.35 -17.65
N THR A 88 -13.92 -20.88 -18.61
CA THR A 88 -14.78 -20.07 -19.49
C THR A 88 -15.80 -19.28 -18.69
N ARG A 89 -16.48 -19.91 -17.73
CA ARG A 89 -17.46 -19.24 -16.87
C ARG A 89 -16.80 -18.15 -16.01
N PHE A 90 -15.59 -18.40 -15.49
CA PHE A 90 -14.84 -17.42 -14.73
C PHE A 90 -14.52 -16.17 -15.57
N ILE A 91 -14.01 -16.38 -16.80
CA ILE A 91 -13.73 -15.28 -17.73
C ILE A 91 -15.01 -14.52 -18.09
N GLN A 92 -16.11 -15.22 -18.38
CA GLN A 92 -17.41 -14.59 -18.64
C GLN A 92 -17.87 -13.73 -17.46
N GLY A 93 -17.71 -14.21 -16.23
CA GLY A 93 -17.99 -13.44 -15.01
C GLY A 93 -17.14 -12.17 -14.91
N ALA A 94 -15.84 -12.28 -15.18
CA ALA A 94 -14.94 -11.13 -15.21
C ALA A 94 -15.31 -10.10 -16.28
N LEU A 95 -15.74 -10.55 -17.48
CA LEU A 95 -16.23 -9.65 -18.53
C LEU A 95 -17.54 -8.97 -18.15
N SER A 96 -18.47 -9.68 -17.52
CA SER A 96 -19.71 -9.10 -17.00
C SER A 96 -19.42 -8.05 -15.93
N PHE A 97 -18.48 -8.30 -15.03
CA PHE A 97 -18.05 -7.31 -14.03
C PHE A 97 -17.39 -6.10 -14.69
N LYS A 98 -16.54 -6.32 -15.71
CA LYS A 98 -15.94 -5.21 -16.47
C LYS A 98 -16.99 -4.29 -17.09
N LYS A 99 -18.09 -4.82 -17.64
CA LYS A 99 -19.18 -3.98 -18.20
C LYS A 99 -19.79 -3.04 -17.15
N ILE A 100 -19.95 -3.50 -15.91
CA ILE A 100 -20.45 -2.67 -14.80
C ILE A 100 -19.49 -1.52 -14.49
N LEU A 101 -18.18 -1.71 -14.65
CA LEU A 101 -17.18 -0.65 -14.44
C LEU A 101 -17.07 0.34 -15.60
N ASP A 102 -17.49 -0.05 -16.80
CA ASP A 102 -17.44 0.77 -18.01
C ASP A 102 -18.68 1.67 -18.17
N GLU A 103 -19.78 1.35 -17.47
CA GLU A 103 -20.99 2.18 -17.34
C GLU A 103 -20.77 3.34 -16.35
#